data_AF-A0A1L7SNH1-F1
#
_entry.id   AF-A0A1L7SNH1-F1
#
_cell.length_a   1.000
_cell.length_b   1.000
_cell.length_c   1.000
_cell.angle_alpha   90.00
_cell.angle_beta   90.00
_cell.angle_gamma   90.00
#
_symmetry.space_group_name_H-M   'P 1'
#
loop_
_entity.id
_entity.type
_entity.pdbx_description
1 polymer ?
#
loop_
_entity_poly.entity_id
_entity_poly.type
_entity_poly.pdbx_seq_one_letter_code
_entity_poly.pdbx_strand_id
1 'polypeptide(L)'
;MDAYRFVWDEDPPHFDEAHLHIRSQCGLCCQTIHPNEWAIALLNSHRKMYGVRPEYCTKRFRFPRTPGAITHTDWYPLYCHCLFLQTYPKKPVLERLWVAAVWRTPWIMSSLKPKIQLDVVDNELVSISLPTAEILGLPQLTALPSEVLQLIKAYSRGSVIWSYPAIKARAEEMAMFDERMSESDDMQYELSIVKKWHRGQDAELDEKPPQSVVFRFTLDSHGLLDIERLPNWPEYESCRYRTHKYFLLGFAEAQRTWVYFKFGHARIIPSPSWPRPLQFWDIPSPPTKGLEFLLRPRRTDATCNRTLDLRNITGITFFYYRGALMGLHSHALGAVTAFPTVKDTLSKYEPYLVWIYIPVPHGDRIMRFGLRTWRNEHEEPATHHTSLLMTTKLGGDFSLGPSFDMEDQNFLFQGTPTVLVHNTPIKGGITLLGLAGDEPQESLPAARFPIISISSDQLAYGGNAITVDISLKGAVRIDIFRHSYTGHLRGFLLEYENGSQRTAGQCRVGVDPVTVCHKPVSFCYRKIPWGELDEHQNYELVCCSETGDQHSGHRSPHGPWTCSDFGVYAKVWCNDASTELYTYTPNSQEFITIDDST
;
A
#
# COMPACT_ATOMS: atom_id res chain seq x y z
N MET A 1 -22.84 36.51 -6.44
CA MET A 1 -22.44 35.88 -7.72
C MET A 1 -23.62 35.08 -8.22
N ASP A 2 -24.36 35.64 -9.18
CA ASP A 2 -25.54 35.01 -9.76
C ASP A 2 -25.13 33.77 -10.55
N ALA A 3 -25.50 32.61 -10.02
CA ALA A 3 -25.25 31.33 -10.67
C ALA A 3 -26.18 31.19 -11.89
N TYR A 4 -25.63 31.25 -13.09
CA TYR A 4 -26.34 30.87 -14.32
C TYR A 4 -26.91 29.45 -14.15
N ARG A 5 -28.24 29.35 -14.09
CA ARG A 5 -28.99 28.09 -14.15
C ARG A 5 -28.87 27.53 -15.57
N PHE A 6 -28.02 26.52 -15.76
CA PHE A 6 -28.11 25.64 -16.91
C PHE A 6 -29.34 24.74 -16.72
N VAL A 7 -30.41 25.02 -17.46
CA VAL A 7 -31.58 24.15 -17.58
C VAL A 7 -31.29 23.19 -18.73
N TRP A 8 -31.25 21.89 -18.43
CA TRP A 8 -31.14 20.84 -19.44
C TRP A 8 -32.56 20.34 -19.71
N ASP A 9 -33.14 20.82 -20.81
CA ASP A 9 -34.49 20.46 -21.28
C ASP A 9 -34.45 19.15 -22.08
N GLU A 10 -34.28 18.01 -21.40
CA GLU A 10 -34.81 16.74 -21.90
C GLU A 10 -35.31 15.92 -20.70
N ASP A 11 -36.59 15.56 -20.73
CA ASP A 11 -37.17 14.67 -19.74
C ASP A 11 -36.52 13.29 -19.88
N PRO A 12 -35.96 12.70 -18.80
CA PRO A 12 -35.41 11.37 -18.88
C PRO A 12 -36.53 10.36 -19.15
N PRO A 13 -36.33 9.36 -20.03
CA PRO A 13 -37.32 8.30 -20.21
C PRO A 13 -37.57 7.59 -18.89
N HIS A 14 -38.81 7.13 -18.67
CA HIS A 14 -39.19 6.30 -17.53
C HIS A 14 -38.24 5.09 -17.43
N PHE A 15 -37.31 5.15 -16.49
CA PHE A 15 -36.57 3.97 -16.05
C PHE A 15 -37.52 3.16 -15.17
N ASP A 16 -37.86 1.94 -15.61
CA ASP A 16 -38.33 0.89 -14.70
C ASP A 16 -37.34 0.79 -13.53
N GLU A 17 -37.84 0.55 -12.32
CA GLU A 17 -37.19 0.59 -10.99
C GLU A 17 -35.83 -0.12 -10.90
N ALA A 18 -34.82 0.43 -11.57
CA ALA A 18 -33.43 0.00 -11.48
C ALA A 18 -32.75 0.88 -10.44
N HIS A 19 -32.38 0.29 -9.29
CA HIS A 19 -31.58 0.97 -8.29
C HIS A 19 -30.16 1.23 -8.81
N LEU A 20 -29.66 2.45 -8.58
CA LEU A 20 -28.48 2.99 -9.25
C LEU A 20 -27.30 3.07 -8.28
N HIS A 21 -26.16 2.46 -8.64
CA HIS A 21 -24.96 2.48 -7.78
C HIS A 21 -24.09 3.70 -8.07
N ILE A 22 -23.95 4.58 -7.07
CA ILE A 22 -23.16 5.80 -7.18
C ILE A 22 -21.87 5.66 -6.38
N ARG A 23 -20.72 5.89 -7.04
CA ARG A 23 -19.39 5.82 -6.41
C ARG A 23 -19.25 6.90 -5.34
N SER A 24 -18.62 6.63 -4.21
CA SER A 24 -18.35 7.65 -3.19
C SER A 24 -17.16 8.56 -3.52
N GLN A 25 -16.63 8.55 -4.75
CA GLN A 25 -15.49 9.37 -5.16
C GLN A 25 -15.85 10.21 -6.38
N CYS A 26 -15.44 11.47 -6.36
CA CYS A 26 -15.58 12.39 -7.48
C CYS A 26 -14.74 11.92 -8.67
N GLY A 27 -15.33 11.79 -9.86
CA GLY A 27 -14.60 11.38 -11.07
C GLY A 27 -13.50 12.36 -11.49
N LEU A 28 -13.66 13.65 -11.18
CA LEU A 28 -12.70 14.69 -11.58
C LEU A 28 -11.51 14.83 -10.61
N CYS A 29 -11.75 14.83 -9.30
CA CYS A 29 -10.70 15.07 -8.29
C CYS A 29 -10.35 13.85 -7.43
N CYS A 30 -11.07 12.73 -7.59
CA CYS A 30 -10.94 11.52 -6.76
C CYS A 30 -11.17 11.70 -5.26
N GLN A 31 -11.60 12.88 -4.80
CA GLN A 31 -11.97 13.09 -3.40
C GLN A 31 -13.25 12.33 -3.06
N THR A 32 -13.33 11.85 -1.82
CA THR A 32 -14.54 11.23 -1.28
C THR A 32 -15.66 12.26 -1.25
N ILE A 33 -16.82 11.90 -1.79
CA ILE A 33 -18.05 12.67 -1.71
C ILE A 33 -18.77 12.22 -0.44
N HIS A 34 -18.96 13.16 0.48
CA HIS A 34 -19.62 12.88 1.74
C HIS A 34 -21.13 12.86 1.60
N PRO A 35 -21.85 12.12 2.46
CA PRO A 35 -23.29 12.12 2.47
C PRO A 35 -23.90 13.52 2.55
N ASN A 36 -24.96 13.74 1.79
CA ASN A 36 -25.66 15.01 1.61
C ASN A 36 -24.85 16.09 0.85
N GLU A 37 -23.67 15.83 0.30
CA GLU A 37 -23.05 16.76 -0.65
C GLU A 37 -23.81 16.78 -1.98
N TRP A 38 -23.80 17.91 -2.70
CA TRP A 38 -24.45 18.02 -4.00
C TRP A 38 -23.57 17.47 -5.11
N ALA A 39 -24.09 16.57 -5.94
CA ALA A 39 -23.38 16.02 -7.09
C ALA A 39 -24.28 15.97 -8.34
N ILE A 40 -23.64 15.84 -9.50
CA ILE A 40 -24.26 15.33 -10.74
C ILE A 40 -23.62 13.97 -11.05
N ALA A 41 -24.28 13.11 -11.82
CA ALA A 41 -23.68 11.88 -12.31
C ALA A 41 -23.74 11.83 -13.84
N LEU A 42 -22.63 11.40 -14.45
CA LEU A 42 -22.58 11.10 -15.88
C LEU A 42 -22.92 9.63 -16.11
N LEU A 43 -23.71 9.38 -17.15
CA LEU A 43 -24.36 8.11 -17.44
C LEU A 43 -24.10 7.66 -18.86
N ASN A 44 -23.98 6.35 -19.03
CA ASN A 44 -23.91 5.68 -20.32
C ASN A 44 -25.00 4.61 -20.37
N SER A 45 -25.62 4.34 -21.53
CA SER A 45 -26.74 3.40 -21.57
C SER A 45 -26.32 1.99 -21.15
N HIS A 46 -27.24 1.31 -20.45
CA HIS A 46 -27.11 -0.09 -20.06
C HIS A 46 -26.84 -1.03 -21.25
N ARG A 47 -27.18 -0.64 -22.48
CA ARG A 47 -26.94 -1.44 -23.70
C ARG A 47 -25.57 -1.21 -24.34
N LYS A 48 -24.86 -0.13 -23.98
CA LYS A 48 -23.52 0.21 -24.48
C LYS A 48 -22.55 0.34 -23.31
N MET A 49 -22.32 -0.77 -22.61
CA MET A 49 -21.35 -0.87 -21.50
C MET A 49 -19.93 -0.38 -21.88
N TYR A 50 -19.65 -0.27 -23.19
CA TYR A 50 -18.39 0.21 -23.78
C TYR A 50 -18.46 1.62 -24.40
N GLY A 51 -19.54 2.37 -24.13
CA GLY A 51 -19.78 3.67 -24.75
C GLY A 51 -18.64 4.68 -24.48
N VAL A 52 -18.16 5.24 -25.58
CA VAL A 52 -17.09 6.23 -25.64
C VAL A 52 -17.56 7.61 -25.13
N ARG A 53 -18.88 7.84 -25.16
CA ARG A 53 -19.53 9.12 -24.88
C ARG A 53 -20.59 8.94 -23.79
N PRO A 54 -20.80 9.94 -22.93
CA PRO A 54 -21.93 9.93 -22.00
C PRO A 54 -23.23 10.11 -22.80
N GLU A 55 -24.25 9.32 -22.46
CA GLU A 55 -25.58 9.48 -23.05
C GLU A 55 -26.46 10.41 -22.21
N TYR A 56 -26.27 10.44 -20.89
CA TYR A 56 -27.09 11.28 -19.99
C TYR A 56 -26.26 11.93 -18.88
N CYS A 57 -26.80 13.03 -18.34
CA CYS A 57 -26.34 13.66 -17.12
C CYS A 57 -27.54 13.80 -16.18
N THR A 58 -27.38 13.42 -14.91
CA THR A 58 -28.46 13.59 -13.94
C THR A 58 -28.71 15.07 -13.63
N LYS A 59 -29.93 15.38 -13.17
CA LYS A 59 -30.16 16.59 -12.35
C LYS A 59 -29.28 16.51 -11.08
N ARG A 60 -29.02 17.67 -10.47
CA ARG A 60 -28.28 17.74 -9.19
C ARG A 60 -29.03 16.96 -8.11
N PHE A 61 -28.30 16.12 -7.36
CA PHE A 61 -28.85 15.33 -6.26
C PHE A 61 -27.95 15.41 -5.02
N ARG A 62 -28.53 15.10 -3.86
CA ARG A 62 -27.80 14.98 -2.59
C ARG A 62 -27.23 13.56 -2.48
N PHE A 63 -25.94 13.45 -2.22
CA PHE A 63 -25.26 12.16 -2.14
C PHE A 63 -25.85 11.29 -1.02
N PRO A 64 -26.19 10.01 -1.27
CA PRO A 64 -26.90 9.18 -0.30
C PRO A 64 -26.05 8.86 0.95
N ARG A 65 -26.73 8.63 2.09
CA ARG A 65 -26.10 8.25 3.36
C ARG A 65 -25.71 6.78 3.44
N THR A 66 -26.43 5.92 2.73
CA THR A 66 -26.20 4.48 2.68
C THR A 66 -25.69 4.09 1.29
N PRO A 67 -24.59 3.33 1.17
CA PRO A 67 -24.22 2.69 -0.08
C PRO A 67 -25.28 1.63 -0.41
N GLY A 68 -26.20 1.94 -1.32
CA GLY A 68 -27.17 0.95 -1.82
C GLY A 68 -26.45 -0.15 -2.60
N ALA A 69 -26.79 -1.40 -2.33
CA ALA A 69 -26.20 -2.57 -2.98
C ALA A 69 -26.99 -2.98 -4.25
N ILE A 70 -26.24 -3.22 -5.37
CA ILE A 70 -26.53 -4.05 -6.58
C ILE A 70 -27.58 -3.44 -7.57
N THR A 71 -27.43 -3.30 -8.91
CA THR A 71 -26.51 -3.77 -10.00
C THR A 71 -26.54 -2.83 -11.26
N HIS A 72 -25.54 -2.98 -12.15
CA HIS A 72 -25.57 -2.85 -13.63
C HIS A 72 -25.26 -1.55 -14.41
N THR A 73 -24.79 -0.45 -13.81
CA THR A 73 -24.17 0.65 -14.61
C THR A 73 -23.03 1.35 -13.88
N ASP A 74 -22.05 1.84 -14.65
CA ASP A 74 -20.96 2.66 -14.15
C ASP A 74 -21.39 4.14 -14.07
N TRP A 75 -21.43 4.67 -12.84
CA TRP A 75 -21.78 6.06 -12.56
C TRP A 75 -20.57 6.82 -12.02
N TYR A 76 -20.36 8.04 -12.53
CA TYR A 76 -19.27 8.91 -12.10
C TYR A 76 -19.86 10.20 -11.52
N PRO A 77 -19.97 10.31 -10.17
CA PRO A 77 -20.44 11.53 -9.58
C PRO A 77 -19.38 12.61 -9.63
N LEU A 78 -19.82 13.84 -9.88
CA LEU A 78 -18.97 15.01 -10.05
C LEU A 78 -19.43 16.11 -9.10
N TYR A 79 -18.81 16.17 -7.93
CA TYR A 79 -19.01 17.27 -6.97
C TYR A 79 -18.45 18.59 -7.55
N CYS A 80 -17.28 18.54 -8.20
CA CYS A 80 -16.57 19.73 -8.65
C CYS A 80 -16.82 20.13 -10.11
N HIS A 81 -17.87 19.64 -10.76
CA HIS A 81 -18.12 19.91 -12.19
C HIS A 81 -18.17 21.40 -12.54
N CYS A 82 -18.72 22.24 -11.65
CA CYS A 82 -18.81 23.68 -11.90
C CYS A 82 -17.43 24.34 -12.10
N LEU A 83 -16.41 23.88 -11.39
CA LEU A 83 -15.05 24.41 -11.53
C LEU A 83 -14.46 24.09 -12.90
N PHE A 84 -14.75 22.89 -13.40
CA PHE A 84 -14.37 22.49 -14.76
C PHE A 84 -15.07 23.38 -15.79
N LEU A 85 -16.39 23.60 -15.64
CA LEU A 85 -17.19 24.42 -16.56
C LEU A 85 -16.78 25.90 -16.58
N GLN A 86 -16.34 26.45 -15.44
CA GLN A 86 -15.84 27.82 -15.36
C GLN A 86 -14.57 28.01 -16.20
N THR A 87 -13.75 26.97 -16.29
CA THR A 87 -12.46 27.01 -17.00
C THR A 87 -12.62 26.59 -18.47
N TYR A 88 -13.56 25.69 -18.76
CA TYR A 88 -13.86 25.17 -20.10
C TYR A 88 -15.30 25.53 -20.52
N PRO A 89 -15.53 26.71 -21.13
CA PRO A 89 -16.87 27.15 -21.54
C PRO A 89 -17.30 26.66 -22.93
N LYS A 90 -16.41 26.04 -23.73
CA LYS A 90 -16.65 25.65 -25.13
C LYS A 90 -17.54 24.39 -25.22
N LYS A 91 -18.47 24.32 -26.20
CA LYS A 91 -19.28 23.11 -26.47
C LYS A 91 -18.57 22.20 -27.50
N PRO A 92 -18.64 20.85 -27.40
CA PRO A 92 -19.49 20.06 -26.50
C PRO A 92 -18.81 19.66 -25.17
N VAL A 93 -19.27 20.26 -24.06
CA VAL A 93 -18.64 20.08 -22.74
C VAL A 93 -18.81 18.69 -22.15
N LEU A 94 -19.92 18.00 -22.45
CA LEU A 94 -20.27 16.75 -21.80
C LEU A 94 -19.29 15.62 -22.14
N GLU A 95 -18.87 15.52 -23.40
CA GLU A 95 -17.88 14.53 -23.84
C GLU A 95 -16.50 14.78 -23.22
N ARG A 96 -16.09 16.05 -23.13
CA ARG A 96 -14.82 16.45 -22.50
C ARG A 96 -14.82 16.14 -21.00
N LEU A 97 -15.93 16.46 -20.33
CA LEU A 97 -16.14 16.14 -18.92
C LEU A 97 -16.09 14.62 -18.69
N TRP A 98 -16.65 13.83 -19.61
CA TRP A 98 -16.60 12.37 -19.56
C TRP A 98 -15.18 11.85 -19.74
N VAL A 99 -14.44 12.28 -20.74
CA VAL A 99 -13.04 11.86 -20.93
C VAL A 99 -12.20 12.26 -19.70
N ALA A 100 -12.32 13.50 -19.25
CA ALA A 100 -11.59 14.00 -18.09
C ALA A 100 -11.86 13.22 -16.80
N ALA A 101 -13.11 12.77 -16.57
CA ALA A 101 -13.51 12.08 -15.35
C ALA A 101 -13.37 10.55 -15.42
N VAL A 102 -13.70 9.95 -16.57
CA VAL A 102 -13.85 8.50 -16.71
C VAL A 102 -12.55 7.84 -17.15
N TRP A 103 -11.82 8.46 -18.09
CA TRP A 103 -10.64 7.85 -18.71
C TRP A 103 -9.40 7.88 -17.81
N ARG A 104 -9.51 8.48 -16.62
CA ARG A 104 -8.61 8.22 -15.47
C ARG A 104 -8.57 6.74 -15.09
N THR A 105 -9.61 5.99 -15.45
CA THR A 105 -9.60 4.54 -15.44
C THR A 105 -9.40 4.10 -16.89
N PRO A 106 -8.16 3.76 -17.30
CA PRO A 106 -7.86 3.60 -18.72
C PRO A 106 -8.43 2.31 -19.30
N TRP A 107 -9.20 1.53 -18.57
CA TRP A 107 -9.85 0.32 -19.08
C TRP A 107 -11.38 0.38 -18.97
N ILE A 108 -12.04 -0.42 -19.80
CA ILE A 108 -13.44 -0.77 -19.66
C ILE A 108 -13.50 -2.18 -19.09
N MET A 109 -13.84 -2.32 -17.81
CA MET A 109 -14.09 -3.63 -17.18
C MET A 109 -15.58 -3.74 -16.88
N SER A 110 -16.14 -4.95 -17.06
CA SER A 110 -17.50 -5.26 -16.65
C SER A 110 -17.74 -4.80 -15.20
N SER A 111 -18.92 -4.22 -14.95
CA SER A 111 -19.35 -3.51 -13.72
C SER A 111 -19.30 -4.32 -12.42
N LEU A 112 -18.86 -5.58 -12.48
CA LEU A 112 -18.76 -6.51 -11.36
C LEU A 112 -17.38 -6.55 -10.72
N LYS A 113 -16.35 -5.96 -11.35
CA LYS A 113 -14.98 -5.96 -10.79
C LYS A 113 -14.68 -4.64 -10.09
N PRO A 114 -14.27 -4.66 -8.80
CA PRO A 114 -13.94 -3.43 -8.07
C PRO A 114 -12.81 -2.67 -8.79
N LYS A 115 -12.94 -1.35 -8.88
CA LYS A 115 -11.88 -0.49 -9.42
C LYS A 115 -10.63 -0.68 -8.56
N ILE A 116 -9.53 -1.03 -9.20
CA ILE A 116 -8.22 -1.09 -8.57
C ILE A 116 -7.86 0.33 -8.13
N GLN A 117 -7.56 0.51 -6.84
CA GLN A 117 -6.89 1.71 -6.40
C GLN A 117 -5.44 1.61 -6.85
N LEU A 118 -5.09 2.37 -7.89
CA LEU A 118 -3.73 2.45 -8.41
C LEU A 118 -2.79 3.27 -7.51
N ASP A 119 -3.32 3.93 -6.45
CA ASP A 119 -2.58 4.77 -5.49
C ASP A 119 -1.48 5.62 -6.17
N VAL A 120 -1.82 6.27 -7.28
CA VAL A 120 -0.88 7.16 -7.97
C VAL A 120 -0.85 8.47 -7.21
N VAL A 121 0.30 8.80 -6.63
CA VAL A 121 0.50 10.08 -5.95
C VAL A 121 0.78 11.13 -7.02
N ASP A 122 -0.06 12.16 -7.08
CA ASP A 122 0.18 13.34 -7.89
C ASP A 122 1.22 14.25 -7.19
N ASN A 123 2.48 14.10 -7.63
CA ASN A 123 3.61 14.93 -7.22
C ASN A 123 3.94 16.02 -8.25
N GLU A 124 3.01 16.41 -9.13
CA GLU A 124 3.22 17.63 -9.92
C GLU A 124 3.58 18.78 -8.98
N LEU A 125 4.53 19.62 -9.40
CA LEU A 125 5.00 20.77 -8.65
C LEU A 125 3.79 21.56 -8.14
N VAL A 126 3.63 21.61 -6.82
CA VAL A 126 2.49 22.26 -6.18
C VAL A 126 2.65 23.75 -6.41
N SER A 127 1.95 24.26 -7.42
CA SER A 127 1.81 25.68 -7.67
C SER A 127 0.35 26.08 -7.48
N ILE A 128 0.14 27.19 -6.78
CA ILE A 128 -1.18 27.80 -6.63
C ILE A 128 -1.10 29.13 -7.34
N SER A 129 -1.90 29.30 -8.40
CA SER A 129 -2.01 30.58 -9.09
C SER A 129 -2.67 31.63 -8.18
N LEU A 130 -2.30 32.90 -8.32
CA LEU A 130 -2.91 34.00 -7.55
C LEU A 130 -4.45 34.00 -7.63
N PRO A 131 -5.09 33.85 -8.81
CA PRO A 131 -6.54 33.75 -8.89
C PRO A 131 -7.13 32.59 -8.09
N THR A 132 -6.43 31.44 -8.06
CA THR A 132 -6.85 30.29 -7.25
C THR A 132 -6.73 30.58 -5.76
N ALA A 133 -5.63 31.19 -5.33
CA ALA A 133 -5.40 31.54 -3.93
C ALA A 133 -6.42 32.57 -3.42
N GLU A 134 -6.81 33.53 -4.26
CA GLU A 134 -7.84 34.53 -3.97
C GLU A 134 -9.23 33.90 -3.81
N ILE A 135 -9.62 32.99 -4.71
CA ILE A 135 -10.89 32.25 -4.62
C ILE A 135 -10.98 31.43 -3.33
N LEU A 136 -9.84 30.89 -2.88
CA LEU A 136 -9.74 30.11 -1.66
C LEU A 136 -9.63 30.98 -0.39
N GLY A 137 -9.56 32.31 -0.53
CA GLY A 137 -9.40 33.24 0.59
C GLY A 137 -8.02 33.16 1.26
N LEU A 138 -7.02 32.62 0.56
CA LEU A 138 -5.68 32.33 1.09
C LEU A 138 -4.57 32.85 0.15
N PRO A 139 -4.50 34.17 -0.14
CA PRO A 139 -3.54 34.73 -1.09
C PRO A 139 -2.07 34.47 -0.70
N GLN A 140 -1.79 34.36 0.60
CA GLN A 140 -0.48 34.07 1.18
C GLN A 140 0.17 32.78 0.64
N LEU A 141 -0.64 31.83 0.15
CA LEU A 141 -0.14 30.56 -0.39
C LEU A 141 0.75 30.76 -1.61
N THR A 142 0.52 31.82 -2.38
CA THR A 142 1.34 32.13 -3.57
C THR A 142 2.75 32.60 -3.24
N ALA A 143 2.98 33.05 -2.01
CA ALA A 143 4.29 33.50 -1.54
C ALA A 143 5.14 32.38 -0.92
N LEU A 144 4.56 31.18 -0.73
CA LEU A 144 5.26 30.07 -0.11
C LEU A 144 6.19 29.36 -1.12
N PRO A 145 7.40 28.94 -0.69
CA PRO A 145 8.24 28.05 -1.47
C PRO A 145 7.52 26.74 -1.80
N SER A 146 7.84 26.15 -2.95
CA SER A 146 7.23 24.89 -3.42
C SER A 146 7.36 23.74 -2.43
N GLU A 147 8.46 23.69 -1.69
CA GLU A 147 8.78 22.70 -0.66
C GLU A 147 7.79 22.78 0.51
N VAL A 148 7.45 24.01 0.91
CA VAL A 148 6.47 24.25 1.98
C VAL A 148 5.06 23.91 1.47
N LEU A 149 4.72 24.28 0.24
CA LEU A 149 3.44 23.90 -0.37
C LEU A 149 3.28 22.38 -0.48
N GLN A 150 4.36 21.66 -0.82
CA GLN A 150 4.37 20.20 -0.85
C GLN A 150 4.14 19.60 0.54
N LEU A 151 4.78 20.15 1.59
CA LEU A 151 4.53 19.73 2.97
C LEU A 151 3.07 19.97 3.37
N ILE A 152 2.53 21.17 3.12
CA ILE A 152 1.13 21.47 3.42
C ILE A 152 0.21 20.52 2.65
N LYS A 153 0.45 20.27 1.35
CA LYS A 153 -0.28 19.28 0.55
C LYS A 153 -0.19 17.89 1.18
N ALA A 154 0.98 17.46 1.63
CA ALA A 154 1.16 16.15 2.26
C ALA A 154 0.39 16.01 3.60
N TYR A 155 0.19 17.09 4.35
CA TYR A 155 -0.65 17.09 5.56
C TYR A 155 -2.14 17.29 5.28
N SER A 156 -2.51 17.88 4.15
CA SER A 156 -3.89 18.25 3.83
C SER A 156 -4.39 17.68 2.51
N ARG A 157 -3.88 16.51 2.06
CA ARG A 157 -4.16 15.91 0.74
C ARG A 157 -5.65 15.80 0.38
N GLY A 158 -6.54 15.67 1.38
CA GLY A 158 -7.98 15.60 1.18
C GLY A 158 -8.71 16.94 1.10
N SER A 159 -8.02 18.07 1.24
CA SER A 159 -8.64 19.40 1.29
C SER A 159 -8.98 19.94 -0.10
N VAL A 160 -10.03 20.77 -0.18
CA VAL A 160 -10.55 21.36 -1.43
C VAL A 160 -9.55 22.34 -2.09
N ILE A 161 -8.65 22.91 -1.30
CA ILE A 161 -7.51 23.74 -1.74
C ILE A 161 -6.66 23.08 -2.84
N TRP A 162 -6.56 21.74 -2.85
CA TRP A 162 -5.77 21.00 -3.83
C TRP A 162 -6.60 20.49 -5.01
N SER A 163 -7.90 20.28 -4.83
CA SER A 163 -8.76 19.82 -5.91
C SER A 163 -9.06 20.92 -6.93
N TYR A 164 -9.14 22.19 -6.52
CA TYR A 164 -9.36 23.30 -7.46
C TYR A 164 -8.24 23.43 -8.51
N PRO A 165 -6.95 23.60 -8.15
CA PRO A 165 -5.86 23.68 -9.13
C PRO A 165 -5.82 22.47 -10.07
N ALA A 166 -6.00 21.25 -9.53
CA ALA A 166 -5.99 20.02 -10.32
C ALA A 166 -7.13 19.99 -11.36
N ILE A 167 -8.34 20.41 -10.97
CA ILE A 167 -9.47 20.46 -11.91
C ILE A 167 -9.29 21.55 -12.96
N LYS A 168 -8.75 22.71 -12.55
CA LYS A 168 -8.45 23.81 -13.47
C LYS A 168 -7.41 23.38 -14.50
N ALA A 169 -6.28 22.82 -14.07
CA ALA A 169 -5.25 22.27 -14.95
C ALA A 169 -5.83 21.22 -15.91
N ARG A 170 -6.71 20.35 -15.41
CA ARG A 170 -7.41 19.35 -16.23
C ARG A 170 -8.33 19.97 -17.29
N ALA A 171 -9.04 21.04 -16.95
CA ALA A 171 -9.90 21.75 -17.88
C ALA A 171 -9.09 22.52 -18.94
N GLU A 172 -7.96 23.12 -18.53
CA GLU A 172 -7.01 23.78 -19.43
C GLU A 172 -6.35 22.79 -20.40
N GLU A 173 -5.94 21.61 -19.91
CA GLU A 173 -5.44 20.51 -20.73
C GLU A 173 -6.47 20.10 -21.81
N MET A 174 -7.73 19.93 -21.41
CA MET A 174 -8.83 19.63 -22.35
C MET A 174 -9.05 20.73 -23.38
N ALA A 175 -8.88 22.00 -22.99
CA ALA A 175 -8.96 23.16 -23.89
C ALA A 175 -7.81 23.19 -24.89
N MET A 176 -6.58 22.91 -24.46
CA MET A 176 -5.41 22.88 -25.35
C MET A 176 -5.55 21.81 -26.43
N PHE A 177 -6.12 20.64 -26.10
CA PHE A 177 -6.35 19.57 -27.07
C PHE A 177 -7.55 19.81 -28.00
N ASP A 178 -8.41 20.81 -27.76
CA ASP A 178 -9.36 21.24 -28.81
C ASP A 178 -8.64 21.95 -29.96
N GLU A 179 -7.63 22.75 -29.64
CA GLU A 179 -6.93 23.60 -30.61
C GLU A 179 -5.96 22.78 -31.47
N ARG A 180 -5.55 21.61 -30.95
CA ARG A 180 -4.69 20.64 -31.63
C ARG A 180 -5.51 19.39 -31.95
N MET A 181 -6.35 19.48 -32.98
CA MET A 181 -7.04 18.30 -33.51
C MET A 181 -6.01 17.25 -33.94
N SER A 182 -5.96 16.14 -33.22
CA SER A 182 -5.17 14.94 -33.58
C SER A 182 -5.85 14.20 -34.72
N GLU A 183 -5.09 13.65 -35.66
CA GLU A 183 -5.64 12.79 -36.73
C GLU A 183 -6.18 11.47 -36.17
N SER A 184 -5.67 11.06 -35.00
CA SER A 184 -6.10 9.86 -34.29
C SER A 184 -7.33 10.04 -33.40
N ASP A 185 -7.84 11.26 -33.24
CA ASP A 185 -8.99 11.52 -32.37
C ASP A 185 -10.27 10.84 -32.90
N ASP A 186 -11.03 10.26 -31.97
CA ASP A 186 -12.21 9.41 -32.23
C ASP A 186 -11.91 8.09 -32.97
N MET A 187 -10.63 7.71 -33.13
CA MET A 187 -10.22 6.47 -33.80
C MET A 187 -10.01 5.29 -32.83
N GLN A 188 -10.23 4.08 -33.36
CA GLN A 188 -9.97 2.82 -32.68
C GLN A 188 -8.94 2.02 -33.47
N TYR A 189 -7.89 1.55 -32.78
CA TYR A 189 -6.88 0.69 -33.37
C TYR A 189 -6.72 -0.60 -32.57
N GLU A 190 -6.36 -1.68 -33.26
CA GLU A 190 -5.84 -2.88 -32.58
C GLU A 190 -4.51 -2.52 -31.92
N LEU A 191 -4.29 -2.95 -30.68
CA LEU A 191 -3.09 -2.58 -29.95
C LEU A 191 -1.80 -3.10 -30.64
N SER A 192 -1.89 -4.24 -31.33
CA SER A 192 -0.75 -4.86 -32.01
C SER A 192 -0.09 -3.95 -33.06
N ILE A 193 -0.85 -3.06 -33.69
CA ILE A 193 -0.35 -2.12 -34.71
C ILE A 193 0.14 -0.80 -34.12
N VAL A 194 -0.18 -0.48 -32.86
CA VAL A 194 0.31 0.74 -32.20
C VAL A 194 1.79 0.55 -31.84
N LYS A 195 2.68 1.37 -32.37
CA LYS A 195 4.12 1.30 -32.07
C LYS A 195 4.47 2.16 -30.86
N LYS A 196 3.95 3.39 -30.84
CA LYS A 196 4.19 4.35 -29.77
C LYS A 196 3.05 5.35 -29.68
N TRP A 197 2.73 5.80 -28.48
CA TRP A 197 1.81 6.91 -28.26
C TRP A 197 2.13 7.59 -26.93
N HIS A 198 2.00 8.93 -26.90
CA HIS A 198 2.06 9.74 -25.69
C HIS A 198 0.82 10.63 -25.63
N ARG A 199 0.29 10.88 -24.44
CA ARG A 199 -0.89 11.72 -24.24
C ARG A 199 -0.72 13.08 -24.93
N GLY A 200 -1.73 13.48 -25.69
CA GLY A 200 -1.74 14.73 -26.46
C GLY A 200 -1.01 14.65 -27.81
N GLN A 201 -0.48 13.50 -28.20
CA GLN A 201 0.17 13.27 -29.49
C GLN A 201 -0.61 12.24 -30.34
N ASP A 202 -0.32 12.23 -31.64
CA ASP A 202 -0.82 11.19 -32.55
C ASP A 202 -0.13 9.84 -32.29
N ALA A 203 -0.87 8.75 -32.49
CA ALA A 203 -0.32 7.41 -32.38
C ALA A 203 0.57 7.08 -33.58
N GLU A 204 1.79 6.60 -33.31
CA GLU A 204 2.66 6.01 -34.33
C GLU A 204 2.20 4.57 -34.59
N LEU A 205 1.84 4.26 -35.84
CA LEU A 205 1.33 2.95 -36.25
C LEU A 205 2.37 2.19 -37.08
N ASP A 206 2.31 0.86 -37.00
CA ASP A 206 3.12 -0.08 -37.76
C ASP A 206 2.23 -1.20 -38.29
N GLU A 207 1.97 -1.20 -39.60
CA GLU A 207 1.09 -2.15 -40.28
C GLU A 207 1.67 -3.59 -40.31
N LYS A 208 2.98 -3.76 -40.09
CA LYS A 208 3.65 -5.07 -40.10
C LYS A 208 4.40 -5.30 -38.79
N PRO A 209 3.66 -5.40 -37.67
CA PRO A 209 4.28 -5.48 -36.36
C PRO A 209 5.08 -6.79 -36.20
N PRO A 210 6.27 -6.73 -35.56
CA PRO A 210 6.99 -7.94 -35.20
C PRO A 210 6.20 -8.78 -34.19
N GLN A 211 6.19 -10.10 -34.36
CA GLN A 211 5.37 -11.01 -33.54
C GLN A 211 5.93 -11.29 -32.13
N SER A 212 7.20 -10.94 -31.89
CA SER A 212 7.87 -11.12 -30.59
C SER A 212 8.18 -9.75 -30.02
N VAL A 213 7.16 -9.13 -29.39
CA VAL A 213 7.26 -7.83 -28.74
C VAL A 213 6.45 -7.79 -27.46
N VAL A 214 6.79 -6.84 -26.60
CA VAL A 214 6.10 -6.55 -25.35
C VAL A 214 5.62 -5.11 -25.40
N PHE A 215 4.38 -4.87 -24.97
CA PHE A 215 3.84 -3.54 -24.86
C PHE A 215 3.93 -3.08 -23.42
N ARG A 216 4.52 -1.92 -23.18
CA ARG A 216 4.54 -1.28 -21.86
C ARG A 216 3.61 -0.07 -21.89
N PHE A 217 2.79 0.02 -20.86
CA PHE A 217 1.85 1.09 -20.62
C PHE A 217 2.30 1.85 -19.39
N THR A 218 2.33 3.17 -19.47
CA THR A 218 2.58 4.05 -18.32
C THR A 218 1.28 4.75 -17.97
N LEU A 219 0.91 4.70 -16.69
CA LEU A 219 -0.27 5.33 -16.13
C LEU A 219 0.15 6.37 -15.09
N ASP A 220 -0.53 7.50 -15.06
CA ASP A 220 -0.39 8.53 -14.02
C ASP A 220 -1.73 8.76 -13.30
N SER A 221 -1.86 9.86 -12.55
CA SER A 221 -3.09 10.22 -11.83
C SER A 221 -4.26 10.55 -12.78
N HIS A 222 -3.98 10.85 -14.05
CA HIS A 222 -4.92 11.31 -15.08
C HIS A 222 -5.33 10.19 -16.07
N GLY A 223 -4.70 9.01 -15.99
CA GLY A 223 -5.05 7.83 -16.79
C GLY A 223 -3.85 7.31 -17.57
N LEU A 224 -4.05 6.86 -18.81
CA LEU A 224 -2.97 6.37 -19.66
C LEU A 224 -2.11 7.54 -20.15
N LEU A 225 -0.80 7.49 -19.90
CA LEU A 225 0.17 8.52 -20.26
C LEU A 225 0.97 8.11 -21.50
N ASP A 226 1.45 6.87 -21.54
CA ASP A 226 2.28 6.35 -22.64
C ASP A 226 1.90 4.91 -23.02
N ILE A 227 2.09 4.61 -24.31
CA ILE A 227 2.14 3.26 -24.88
C ILE A 227 3.46 3.15 -25.63
N GLU A 228 4.24 2.12 -25.34
CA GLU A 228 5.46 1.83 -26.07
C GLU A 228 5.60 0.34 -26.38
N ARG A 229 6.12 0.04 -27.57
CA ARG A 229 6.46 -1.31 -27.99
C ARG A 229 7.95 -1.58 -27.74
N LEU A 230 8.24 -2.58 -26.92
CA LEU A 230 9.57 -3.06 -26.56
C LEU A 230 9.90 -4.35 -27.35
N PRO A 231 11.17 -4.54 -27.75
CA PRO A 231 11.59 -5.74 -28.47
C PRO A 231 11.53 -7.00 -27.59
N ASN A 232 11.76 -6.86 -26.28
CA ASN A 232 11.76 -7.95 -25.32
C ASN A 232 11.17 -7.47 -23.99
N TRP A 233 10.91 -8.41 -23.07
CA TRP A 233 10.61 -8.07 -21.68
C TRP A 233 11.78 -7.27 -21.09
N PRO A 234 11.52 -6.12 -20.45
CA PRO A 234 12.59 -5.29 -19.89
C PRO A 234 13.33 -6.03 -18.77
N GLU A 235 14.65 -5.89 -18.73
CA GLU A 235 15.45 -6.40 -17.61
C GLU A 235 15.12 -5.64 -16.33
N TYR A 236 15.09 -6.36 -15.21
CA TYR A 236 14.74 -5.78 -13.93
C TYR A 236 15.73 -4.67 -13.53
N GLU A 237 15.21 -3.45 -13.42
CA GLU A 237 15.90 -2.32 -12.82
C GLU A 237 15.17 -1.88 -11.56
N SER A 238 15.96 -1.61 -10.51
CA SER A 238 15.45 -1.14 -9.23
C SER A 238 15.16 0.36 -9.29
N CYS A 239 14.00 0.69 -9.84
CA CYS A 239 13.56 2.08 -9.95
C CYS A 239 12.06 2.20 -9.66
N ARG A 240 11.73 2.52 -8.41
CA ARG A 240 10.35 2.63 -7.93
C ARG A 240 9.77 4.02 -8.20
N TYR A 241 8.62 4.04 -8.87
CA TYR A 241 7.86 5.25 -9.15
C TYR A 241 6.58 5.31 -8.30
N ARG A 242 6.38 6.43 -7.61
CA ARG A 242 5.14 6.70 -6.87
C ARG A 242 4.09 7.42 -7.73
N THR A 243 4.54 8.14 -8.75
CA THR A 243 3.73 8.96 -9.65
C THR A 243 3.23 8.20 -10.87
N HIS A 244 3.79 7.01 -11.12
CA HIS A 244 3.45 6.21 -12.28
C HIS A 244 3.17 4.77 -11.89
N LYS A 245 2.30 4.12 -12.65
CA LYS A 245 2.10 2.68 -12.65
C LYS A 245 2.33 2.13 -14.05
N TYR A 246 2.78 0.90 -14.09
CA TYR A 246 3.14 0.24 -15.33
C TYR A 246 2.34 -1.04 -15.50
N PHE A 247 1.98 -1.33 -16.74
CA PHE A 247 1.30 -2.55 -17.12
C PHE A 247 1.97 -3.07 -18.39
N LEU A 248 2.14 -4.39 -18.50
CA LEU A 248 2.84 -5.02 -19.62
C LEU A 248 1.97 -6.10 -20.26
N LEU A 249 2.00 -6.16 -21.59
CA LEU A 249 1.29 -7.16 -22.39
C LEU A 249 2.21 -7.82 -23.40
N GLY A 250 2.03 -9.13 -23.60
CA GLY A 250 2.64 -9.82 -24.74
C GLY A 250 1.89 -9.57 -26.04
N PHE A 251 2.53 -9.85 -27.17
CA PHE A 251 1.95 -9.69 -28.50
C PHE A 251 0.58 -10.39 -28.68
N ALA A 252 0.44 -11.64 -28.21
CA ALA A 252 -0.81 -12.40 -28.34
C ALA A 252 -1.99 -11.78 -27.58
N GLU A 253 -1.73 -11.11 -26.45
CA GLU A 253 -2.74 -10.37 -25.69
C GLU A 253 -3.06 -9.05 -26.38
N ALA A 254 -2.05 -8.41 -26.97
CA ALA A 254 -2.22 -7.18 -27.72
C ALA A 254 -3.10 -7.35 -28.97
N GLN A 255 -3.02 -8.48 -29.67
CA GLN A 255 -3.90 -8.80 -30.80
C GLN A 255 -5.39 -8.93 -30.42
N ARG A 256 -5.69 -9.05 -29.12
CA ARG A 256 -7.05 -9.15 -28.58
C ARG A 256 -7.44 -7.89 -27.79
N THR A 257 -6.69 -6.81 -27.96
CA THR A 257 -6.90 -5.56 -27.23
C THR A 257 -7.05 -4.44 -28.23
N TRP A 258 -8.00 -3.55 -27.98
CA TRP A 258 -8.16 -2.32 -28.75
C TRP A 258 -7.81 -1.12 -27.90
N VAL A 259 -7.30 -0.07 -28.55
CA VAL A 259 -7.09 1.23 -27.94
C VAL A 259 -7.95 2.24 -28.68
N TYR A 260 -8.67 3.04 -27.91
CA TYR A 260 -9.53 4.10 -28.41
C TYR A 260 -8.94 5.45 -28.02
N PHE A 261 -8.73 6.33 -29.00
CA PHE A 261 -8.14 7.65 -28.82
C PHE A 261 -9.19 8.74 -28.95
N LYS A 262 -9.13 9.73 -28.06
CA LYS A 262 -10.03 10.89 -28.09
C LYS A 262 -9.47 12.02 -27.25
N PHE A 263 -9.48 13.23 -27.78
CA PHE A 263 -9.11 14.44 -27.04
C PHE A 263 -7.68 14.33 -26.49
N GLY A 264 -6.78 13.76 -27.30
CA GLY A 264 -5.40 13.48 -26.87
C GLY A 264 -5.28 12.45 -25.74
N HIS A 265 -6.36 11.75 -25.38
CA HIS A 265 -6.37 10.69 -24.38
C HIS A 265 -6.55 9.33 -25.04
N ALA A 266 -6.24 8.27 -24.29
CA ALA A 266 -6.41 6.90 -24.73
C ALA A 266 -7.12 6.05 -23.68
N ARG A 267 -7.92 5.09 -24.15
CA ARG A 267 -8.58 4.08 -23.32
C ARG A 267 -8.45 2.70 -23.95
N ILE A 268 -8.06 1.75 -23.13
CA ILE A 268 -7.89 0.33 -23.47
C ILE A 268 -9.25 -0.37 -23.35
N ILE A 269 -9.57 -1.16 -24.37
CA ILE A 269 -10.74 -2.01 -24.44
C ILE A 269 -10.23 -3.46 -24.50
N PRO A 270 -10.13 -4.16 -23.35
CA PRO A 270 -9.72 -5.55 -23.35
C PRO A 270 -10.81 -6.43 -23.99
N SER A 271 -10.41 -7.53 -24.63
CA SER A 271 -11.38 -8.52 -25.13
C SER A 271 -12.28 -9.04 -24.00
N PRO A 272 -13.58 -9.30 -24.26
CA PRO A 272 -14.48 -9.92 -23.28
C PRO A 272 -13.98 -11.25 -22.71
N SER A 273 -13.13 -11.97 -23.46
CA SER A 273 -12.55 -13.26 -23.07
C SER A 273 -11.22 -13.15 -22.33
N TRP A 274 -10.91 -11.96 -21.77
CA TRP A 274 -9.66 -11.68 -21.06
C TRP A 274 -9.40 -12.68 -19.91
N PRO A 275 -8.42 -13.58 -20.03
CA PRO A 275 -8.30 -14.72 -19.12
C PRO A 275 -7.52 -14.40 -17.83
N ARG A 276 -6.83 -13.25 -17.74
CA ARG A 276 -5.88 -12.95 -16.66
C ARG A 276 -6.23 -11.69 -15.86
N PRO A 277 -6.03 -11.67 -14.54
CA PRO A 277 -6.10 -10.42 -13.79
C PRO A 277 -5.05 -9.42 -14.33
N LEU A 278 -5.43 -8.15 -14.48
CA LEU A 278 -4.48 -7.10 -14.87
C LEU A 278 -3.51 -6.85 -13.71
N GLN A 279 -2.20 -6.92 -13.96
CA GLN A 279 -1.18 -6.69 -12.95
C GLN A 279 -0.46 -5.37 -13.20
N PHE A 280 -0.68 -4.41 -12.32
CA PHE A 280 -0.01 -3.13 -12.34
C PHE A 280 1.22 -3.19 -11.47
N TRP A 281 2.27 -2.48 -11.87
CA TRP A 281 3.55 -2.44 -11.19
C TRP A 281 3.91 -1.01 -10.85
N ASP A 282 4.64 -0.80 -9.76
CA ASP A 282 5.24 0.49 -9.43
C ASP A 282 6.63 0.68 -10.04
N ILE A 283 7.05 -0.24 -10.91
CA ILE A 283 8.30 -0.22 -11.66
C ILE A 283 8.06 -0.50 -13.16
N PRO A 284 8.81 0.15 -14.07
CA PRO A 284 8.65 -0.03 -15.52
C PRO A 284 9.19 -1.38 -16.04
N SER A 285 9.95 -2.08 -15.21
CA SER A 285 10.68 -3.30 -15.55
C SER A 285 10.50 -4.35 -14.46
N PRO A 286 9.34 -5.03 -14.38
CA PRO A 286 9.08 -5.96 -13.30
C PRO A 286 9.94 -7.23 -13.40
N PRO A 287 10.33 -7.83 -12.25
CA PRO A 287 11.13 -9.04 -12.26
C PRO A 287 10.32 -10.20 -12.84
N THR A 288 10.86 -10.87 -13.85
CA THR A 288 10.25 -12.08 -14.43
C THR A 288 11.11 -13.32 -14.24
N LYS A 289 12.43 -13.15 -14.29
CA LYS A 289 13.39 -14.24 -14.06
C LYS A 289 13.38 -14.63 -12.58
N GLY A 290 13.19 -15.92 -12.31
CA GLY A 290 13.21 -16.47 -10.95
C GLY A 290 12.04 -16.02 -10.06
N LEU A 291 10.98 -15.41 -10.63
CA LEU A 291 9.82 -14.97 -9.86
C LEU A 291 8.91 -16.14 -9.50
N GLU A 292 8.71 -16.36 -8.20
CA GLU A 292 7.79 -17.33 -7.64
C GLU A 292 6.75 -16.62 -6.75
N PHE A 293 5.47 -16.91 -6.96
CA PHE A 293 4.39 -16.42 -6.10
C PHE A 293 4.07 -17.44 -5.01
N LEU A 294 4.36 -17.10 -3.76
CA LEU A 294 4.05 -17.89 -2.57
C LEU A 294 2.57 -17.73 -2.16
N LEU A 295 2.00 -16.55 -2.39
CA LEU A 295 0.58 -16.27 -2.18
C LEU A 295 -0.02 -15.73 -3.46
N ARG A 296 -1.17 -16.29 -3.87
CA ARG A 296 -1.89 -15.87 -5.07
C ARG A 296 -3.33 -15.45 -4.73
N PRO A 297 -3.85 -14.39 -5.35
CA PRO A 297 -5.23 -13.98 -5.12
C PRO A 297 -6.18 -15.04 -5.72
N ARG A 298 -7.21 -15.45 -4.95
CA ARG A 298 -8.22 -16.41 -5.43
C ARG A 298 -9.16 -15.82 -6.50
N ARG A 299 -9.32 -14.49 -6.51
CA ARG A 299 -10.16 -13.78 -7.50
C ARG A 299 -9.30 -13.30 -8.67
N THR A 300 -9.89 -13.28 -9.87
CA THR A 300 -9.31 -12.68 -11.08
C THR A 300 -9.41 -11.16 -11.08
N ASP A 301 -9.33 -10.56 -9.90
CA ASP A 301 -9.32 -9.11 -9.74
C ASP A 301 -7.92 -8.61 -10.05
N ALA A 302 -7.87 -7.42 -10.63
CA ALA A 302 -6.62 -6.83 -11.02
C ALA A 302 -5.88 -6.29 -9.79
N THR A 303 -4.54 -6.41 -9.79
CA THR A 303 -3.70 -6.12 -8.62
C THR A 303 -2.75 -4.97 -8.90
N CYS A 304 -2.53 -4.13 -7.89
CA CYS A 304 -1.43 -3.17 -7.91
C CYS A 304 -0.28 -3.76 -7.09
N ASN A 305 0.72 -4.27 -7.79
CA ASN A 305 1.92 -4.87 -7.24
C ASN A 305 2.93 -3.77 -6.89
N ARG A 306 3.61 -3.98 -5.77
CA ARG A 306 4.65 -3.14 -5.22
C ARG A 306 5.91 -3.97 -5.10
N THR A 307 7.04 -3.37 -5.48
CA THR A 307 8.33 -4.06 -5.50
C THR A 307 9.27 -3.49 -4.44
N LEU A 308 9.91 -4.37 -3.68
CA LEU A 308 10.97 -4.07 -2.72
C LEU A 308 12.26 -4.73 -3.23
N ASP A 309 13.26 -3.93 -3.59
CA ASP A 309 14.62 -4.42 -3.83
C ASP A 309 15.28 -4.73 -2.48
N LEU A 310 15.82 -5.94 -2.35
CA LEU A 310 16.40 -6.46 -1.11
C LEU A 310 17.93 -6.37 -1.07
N ARG A 311 18.59 -5.92 -2.15
CA ARG A 311 20.06 -5.95 -2.27
C ARG A 311 20.77 -4.88 -1.43
N ASN A 312 20.14 -3.71 -1.28
CA ASN A 312 20.73 -2.53 -0.63
C ASN A 312 19.83 -1.99 0.49
N ILE A 313 19.28 -2.88 1.30
CA ILE A 313 18.42 -2.54 2.43
C ILE A 313 19.19 -2.59 3.74
N THR A 314 18.74 -1.83 4.73
CA THR A 314 19.21 -1.90 6.12
C THR A 314 18.26 -2.71 7.01
N GLY A 315 17.08 -3.08 6.48
CA GLY A 315 16.07 -3.86 7.18
C GLY A 315 14.71 -3.81 6.48
N ILE A 316 13.73 -4.52 7.02
CA ILE A 316 12.35 -4.58 6.53
C ILE A 316 11.39 -4.45 7.70
N THR A 317 10.40 -3.56 7.60
CA THR A 317 9.26 -3.55 8.51
C THR A 317 8.08 -4.28 7.88
N PHE A 318 7.50 -5.21 8.63
CA PHE A 318 6.26 -5.92 8.32
C PHE A 318 5.13 -5.36 9.17
N PHE A 319 3.99 -5.08 8.54
CA PHE A 319 2.81 -4.53 9.21
C PHE A 319 1.73 -5.60 9.35
N TYR A 320 1.30 -5.86 10.58
CA TYR A 320 0.24 -6.83 10.88
C TYR A 320 -1.01 -6.15 11.45
N TYR A 321 -2.16 -6.72 11.14
CA TYR A 321 -3.46 -6.40 11.74
C TYR A 321 -4.27 -7.68 11.86
N ARG A 322 -4.67 -8.08 13.08
CA ARG A 322 -5.45 -9.30 13.33
C ARG A 322 -4.82 -10.55 12.69
N GLY A 323 -3.51 -10.70 12.84
CA GLY A 323 -2.75 -11.82 12.27
C GLY A 323 -2.54 -11.78 10.75
N ALA A 324 -3.19 -10.88 10.01
CA ALA A 324 -3.00 -10.70 8.57
C ALA A 324 -1.85 -9.73 8.27
N LEU A 325 -0.99 -10.09 7.32
CA LEU A 325 0.04 -9.21 6.79
C LEU A 325 -0.60 -8.13 5.92
N MET A 326 -0.49 -6.88 6.35
CA MET A 326 -1.11 -5.71 5.70
C MET A 326 -0.16 -5.03 4.73
N GLY A 327 1.15 -5.13 4.94
CA GLY A 327 2.11 -4.52 4.03
C GLY A 327 3.55 -4.68 4.49
N LEU A 328 4.46 -4.20 3.65
CA LEU A 328 5.89 -4.24 3.87
C LEU A 328 6.53 -2.89 3.57
N HIS A 329 7.66 -2.60 4.21
CA HIS A 329 8.50 -1.45 3.93
C HIS A 329 9.97 -1.85 3.99
N SER A 330 10.72 -1.65 2.91
CA SER A 330 12.18 -1.78 2.90
C SER A 330 12.82 -0.50 3.43
N HIS A 331 13.69 -0.66 4.42
CA HIS A 331 14.50 0.43 4.94
C HIS A 331 15.79 0.52 4.14
N ALA A 332 16.23 1.74 3.85
CA ALA A 332 17.52 2.03 3.24
C ALA A 332 18.09 3.33 3.83
N LEU A 333 19.36 3.64 3.54
CA LEU A 333 20.00 4.86 4.05
C LEU A 333 19.22 6.15 3.74
N GLY A 334 18.54 6.23 2.59
CA GLY A 334 17.69 7.36 2.21
C GLY A 334 16.21 7.24 2.62
N ALA A 335 15.80 6.10 3.19
CA ALA A 335 14.43 5.79 3.56
C ALA A 335 14.42 5.02 4.89
N VAL A 336 14.75 5.75 5.97
CA VAL A 336 15.00 5.14 7.29
C VAL A 336 13.71 4.83 8.05
N THR A 337 12.60 5.52 7.75
CA THR A 337 11.33 5.37 8.46
C THR A 337 10.22 4.77 7.59
N ALA A 338 9.46 3.85 8.19
CA ALA A 338 8.32 3.21 7.54
C ALA A 338 7.01 4.02 7.64
N PHE A 339 7.02 5.15 8.34
CA PHE A 339 5.87 6.03 8.55
C PHE A 339 5.13 6.46 7.26
N PRO A 340 5.83 6.81 6.15
CA PRO A 340 5.13 7.13 4.90
C PRO A 340 4.29 5.98 4.36
N THR A 341 4.75 4.72 4.48
CA THR A 341 3.96 3.56 4.02
C THR A 341 2.64 3.46 4.78
N VAL A 342 2.67 3.70 6.09
CA VAL A 342 1.45 3.65 6.91
C VAL A 342 0.51 4.78 6.57
N LYS A 343 0.99 6.03 6.55
CA LYS A 343 0.15 7.18 6.19
C LYS A 343 -0.45 7.07 4.79
N ASP A 344 0.33 6.61 3.81
CA ASP A 344 -0.07 6.58 2.41
C ASP A 344 -0.96 5.38 2.07
N THR A 345 -0.74 4.22 2.70
CA THR A 345 -1.42 2.96 2.32
C THR A 345 -2.26 2.34 3.42
N LEU A 346 -1.82 2.42 4.67
CA LEU A 346 -2.40 1.67 5.80
C LEU A 346 -3.12 2.58 6.82
N SER A 347 -3.39 3.83 6.48
CA SER A 347 -3.95 4.83 7.39
C SER A 347 -5.30 4.44 8.01
N LYS A 348 -6.08 3.60 7.32
CA LYS A 348 -7.35 3.07 7.83
C LYS A 348 -7.19 2.08 8.97
N TYR A 349 -6.00 1.54 9.17
CA TYR A 349 -5.69 0.52 10.18
C TYR A 349 -4.93 1.09 11.37
N GLU A 350 -4.48 2.35 11.31
CA GLU A 350 -3.98 3.03 12.50
C GLU A 350 -5.11 3.31 13.51
N PRO A 351 -4.84 3.22 14.84
CA PRO A 351 -3.55 2.92 15.48
C PRO A 351 -3.24 1.41 15.66
N TYR A 352 -4.11 0.52 15.19
CA TYR A 352 -4.12 -0.92 15.50
C TYR A 352 -3.09 -1.78 14.74
N LEU A 353 -2.07 -1.17 14.12
CA LEU A 353 -1.05 -1.88 13.37
C LEU A 353 0.10 -2.31 14.28
N VAL A 354 0.50 -3.58 14.17
CA VAL A 354 1.72 -4.11 14.77
C VAL A 354 2.86 -3.98 13.77
N TRP A 355 3.97 -3.36 14.20
CA TRP A 355 5.14 -3.10 13.36
C TRP A 355 6.29 -3.99 13.79
N ILE A 356 6.68 -4.95 12.95
CA ILE A 356 7.86 -5.78 13.23
C ILE A 356 8.98 -5.45 12.27
N TYR A 357 10.04 -4.87 12.80
CA TYR A 357 11.25 -4.54 12.05
C TYR A 357 12.26 -5.70 12.15
N ILE A 358 12.70 -6.22 11.01
CA ILE A 358 13.85 -7.13 10.90
C ILE A 358 15.05 -6.34 10.36
N PRO A 359 16.17 -6.25 11.09
CA PRO A 359 17.37 -5.61 10.61
C PRO A 359 18.08 -6.50 9.57
N VAL A 360 18.68 -5.87 8.57
CA VAL A 360 19.63 -6.49 7.63
C VAL A 360 20.87 -5.60 7.64
N PRO A 361 21.80 -5.82 8.59
CA PRO A 361 22.95 -4.94 8.77
C PRO A 361 23.91 -5.03 7.58
N HIS A 362 24.82 -4.05 7.47
CA HIS A 362 25.80 -4.00 6.39
C HIS A 362 26.65 -5.28 6.34
N GLY A 363 26.72 -5.91 5.16
CA GLY A 363 27.42 -7.18 4.96
C GLY A 363 26.58 -8.43 5.27
N ASP A 364 25.36 -8.26 5.80
CA ASP A 364 24.37 -9.32 5.88
C ASP A 364 23.56 -9.41 4.58
N ARG A 365 22.87 -10.53 4.39
CA ARG A 365 21.96 -10.76 3.27
C ARG A 365 20.89 -11.78 3.65
N ILE A 366 19.76 -11.68 2.97
CA ILE A 366 18.65 -12.62 3.12
C ILE A 366 18.99 -13.89 2.34
N MET A 367 19.01 -15.02 3.03
CA MET A 367 19.36 -16.32 2.46
C MET A 367 18.12 -17.16 2.15
N ARG A 368 17.03 -16.96 2.91
CA ARG A 368 15.77 -17.70 2.75
C ARG A 368 14.56 -16.85 3.09
N PHE A 369 13.46 -17.13 2.41
CA PHE A 369 12.14 -16.61 2.74
C PHE A 369 11.07 -17.71 2.65
N GLY A 370 10.18 -17.75 3.63
CA GLY A 370 9.08 -18.69 3.73
C GLY A 370 7.80 -18.02 4.19
N LEU A 371 6.67 -18.58 3.76
CA LEU A 371 5.33 -18.16 4.13
C LEU A 371 4.53 -19.38 4.60
N ARG A 372 3.90 -19.25 5.76
CA ARG A 372 2.89 -20.16 6.27
C ARG A 372 1.56 -19.41 6.31
N THR A 373 0.49 -20.02 5.82
CA THR A 373 -0.85 -19.41 5.83
C THR A 373 -1.88 -20.31 6.49
N TRP A 374 -2.82 -19.68 7.19
CA TRP A 374 -4.04 -20.31 7.67
C TRP A 374 -5.22 -19.41 7.35
N ARG A 375 -6.31 -20.02 6.89
CA ARG A 375 -7.54 -19.30 6.55
C ARG A 375 -8.45 -19.18 7.77
N ASN A 376 -8.71 -17.94 8.18
CA ASN A 376 -9.73 -17.69 9.19
C ASN A 376 -11.11 -17.56 8.51
N GLU A 377 -11.93 -18.61 8.59
CA GLU A 377 -13.29 -18.61 8.03
C GLU A 377 -14.32 -17.91 8.94
N HIS A 378 -13.94 -17.54 10.17
CA HIS A 378 -14.82 -16.88 11.13
C HIS A 378 -14.90 -15.35 10.95
N GLU A 379 -14.00 -14.75 10.16
CA GLU A 379 -14.06 -13.33 9.82
C GLU A 379 -14.73 -13.08 8.45
N GLU A 380 -15.51 -12.00 8.34
CA GLU A 380 -16.13 -11.55 7.09
C GLU A 380 -15.53 -10.19 6.65
N PRO A 381 -14.78 -10.13 5.53
CA PRO A 381 -14.40 -11.25 4.65
C PRO A 381 -13.29 -12.12 5.27
N ALA A 382 -13.28 -13.42 4.92
CA ALA A 382 -12.28 -14.37 5.40
C ALA A 382 -10.86 -13.86 5.16
N THR A 383 -10.07 -13.78 6.24
CA THR A 383 -8.70 -13.28 6.24
C THR A 383 -7.70 -14.43 6.20
N HIS A 384 -6.49 -14.17 5.67
CA HIS A 384 -5.39 -15.13 5.78
C HIS A 384 -4.50 -14.68 6.91
N HIS A 385 -4.41 -15.48 7.96
CA HIS A 385 -3.35 -15.34 8.94
C HIS A 385 -2.06 -15.79 8.28
N THR A 386 -1.02 -14.98 8.44
CA THR A 386 0.25 -15.18 7.72
C THR A 386 1.40 -15.21 8.71
N SER A 387 2.14 -16.31 8.75
CA SER A 387 3.43 -16.37 9.43
C SER A 387 4.55 -16.40 8.40
N LEU A 388 5.65 -15.70 8.70
CA LEU A 388 6.82 -15.63 7.82
C LEU A 388 8.03 -16.25 8.49
N LEU A 389 8.85 -16.91 7.70
CA LEU A 389 10.18 -17.35 8.08
C LEU A 389 11.20 -16.63 7.20
N MET A 390 12.15 -15.96 7.82
CA MET A 390 13.19 -15.23 7.11
C MET A 390 14.55 -15.60 7.72
N THR A 391 15.47 -16.10 6.91
CA THR A 391 16.83 -16.42 7.36
C THR A 391 17.79 -15.41 6.77
N THR A 392 18.60 -14.77 7.63
CA THR A 392 19.73 -13.93 7.22
C THR A 392 21.05 -14.65 7.47
N LYS A 393 22.12 -14.23 6.80
CA LYS A 393 23.44 -14.87 6.91
C LYS A 393 24.07 -14.65 8.29
N LEU A 394 23.99 -13.43 8.83
CA LEU A 394 24.56 -13.10 10.14
C LEU A 394 23.54 -13.28 11.27
N GLY A 395 22.32 -12.81 11.06
CA GLY A 395 21.27 -12.85 12.07
C GLY A 395 20.68 -14.25 12.28
N GLY A 396 20.72 -15.16 11.30
CA GLY A 396 20.08 -16.47 11.36
C GLY A 396 18.57 -16.39 11.14
N ASP A 397 17.80 -17.30 11.75
CA ASP A 397 16.35 -17.41 11.55
C ASP A 397 15.56 -16.36 12.35
N PHE A 398 14.60 -15.74 11.66
CA PHE A 398 13.54 -14.89 12.16
C PHE A 398 12.19 -15.52 11.83
N SER A 399 11.30 -15.62 12.82
CA SER A 399 9.92 -16.07 12.63
C SER A 399 8.96 -14.97 13.05
N LEU A 400 7.97 -14.73 12.20
CA LEU A 400 7.06 -13.59 12.31
C LEU A 400 5.61 -14.03 12.19
N GLY A 401 4.71 -13.25 12.78
CA GLY A 401 3.26 -13.47 12.68
C GLY A 401 2.74 -14.51 13.66
N PRO A 402 1.41 -14.72 13.68
CA PRO A 402 0.77 -15.68 14.58
C PRO A 402 1.21 -17.10 14.23
N SER A 403 1.53 -17.88 15.25
CA SER A 403 1.80 -19.31 15.09
C SER A 403 0.50 -20.10 15.26
N PHE A 404 0.23 -21.00 14.34
CA PHE A 404 -0.93 -21.89 14.37
C PHE A 404 -0.47 -23.32 14.09
N ASP A 405 -1.03 -24.27 14.83
CA ASP A 405 -0.81 -25.72 14.63
C ASP A 405 -1.69 -26.28 13.50
N MET A 406 -2.70 -25.51 13.10
CA MET A 406 -3.65 -25.82 12.03
C MET A 406 -3.07 -25.32 10.69
N GLU A 407 -2.21 -26.11 10.06
CA GLU A 407 -1.62 -25.73 8.77
C GLU A 407 -2.60 -25.92 7.60
N ASP A 408 -2.80 -24.87 6.79
CA ASP A 408 -3.32 -25.07 5.43
C ASP A 408 -2.17 -25.31 4.44
N GLN A 409 -1.17 -24.42 4.39
CA GLN A 409 -0.07 -24.46 3.41
C GLN A 409 1.23 -23.79 3.92
N ASN A 410 2.36 -24.47 3.73
CA ASN A 410 3.72 -23.95 3.93
C ASN A 410 4.41 -23.78 2.58
N PHE A 411 4.98 -22.59 2.34
CA PHE A 411 5.70 -22.23 1.13
C PHE A 411 7.11 -21.78 1.47
N LEU A 412 8.09 -22.26 0.70
CA LEU A 412 9.48 -21.85 0.78
C LEU A 412 9.95 -21.44 -0.61
N PHE A 413 10.51 -20.24 -0.71
CA PHE A 413 11.14 -19.78 -1.93
C PHE A 413 12.41 -20.60 -2.20
N GLN A 414 12.59 -21.05 -3.44
CA GLN A 414 13.70 -21.96 -3.79
C GLN A 414 15.03 -21.25 -4.03
N GLY A 415 15.01 -19.94 -4.31
CA GLY A 415 16.20 -19.15 -4.60
C GLY A 415 16.73 -18.32 -3.43
N THR A 416 17.79 -17.56 -3.69
CA THR A 416 18.21 -16.46 -2.80
C THR A 416 17.42 -15.20 -3.16
N PRO A 417 16.57 -14.68 -2.26
CA PRO A 417 15.65 -13.60 -2.59
C PRO A 417 16.37 -12.27 -2.78
N THR A 418 16.20 -11.65 -3.95
CA THR A 418 16.75 -10.33 -4.28
C THR A 418 15.67 -9.27 -4.43
N VAL A 419 14.43 -9.69 -4.70
CA VAL A 419 13.28 -8.81 -4.88
C VAL A 419 12.05 -9.44 -4.23
N LEU A 420 11.29 -8.63 -3.49
CA LEU A 420 9.98 -9.01 -2.96
C LEU A 420 8.88 -8.23 -3.68
N VAL A 421 7.80 -8.91 -4.02
CA VAL A 421 6.62 -8.37 -4.69
C VAL A 421 5.39 -8.63 -3.85
N HIS A 422 4.61 -7.61 -3.54
CA HIS A 422 3.31 -7.78 -2.89
C HIS A 422 2.26 -6.85 -3.47
N ASN A 423 0.98 -7.17 -3.38
CA ASN A 423 -0.06 -6.23 -3.79
C ASN A 423 -0.38 -5.19 -2.71
N THR A 424 -0.99 -4.07 -3.11
CA THR A 424 -1.69 -3.17 -2.19
C THR A 424 -2.76 -3.97 -1.44
N PRO A 425 -2.81 -3.90 -0.10
CA PRO A 425 -3.75 -4.68 0.69
C PRO A 425 -5.20 -4.28 0.40
N ILE A 426 -6.08 -5.27 0.49
CA ILE A 426 -7.54 -5.06 0.51
C ILE A 426 -8.08 -5.35 1.92
N LYS A 427 -9.40 -5.34 2.10
CA LYS A 427 -10.00 -5.87 3.33
C LYS A 427 -9.52 -7.32 3.54
N GLY A 428 -8.70 -7.55 4.57
CA GLY A 428 -8.09 -8.85 4.88
C GLY A 428 -6.59 -8.98 4.57
N GLY A 429 -5.91 -7.90 4.18
CA GLY A 429 -4.45 -7.86 4.02
C GLY A 429 -3.96 -8.03 2.59
N ILE A 430 -2.67 -8.35 2.44
CA ILE A 430 -2.08 -8.68 1.15
C ILE A 430 -2.61 -10.03 0.68
N THR A 431 -2.90 -10.15 -0.62
CA THR A 431 -3.41 -11.38 -1.24
C THR A 431 -2.50 -11.92 -2.34
N LEU A 432 -1.41 -11.20 -2.63
CA LEU A 432 -0.34 -11.60 -3.50
C LEU A 432 0.99 -11.33 -2.80
N LEU A 433 1.83 -12.36 -2.71
CA LEU A 433 3.20 -12.27 -2.24
C LEU A 433 4.07 -13.14 -3.14
N GLY A 434 5.08 -12.55 -3.75
CA GLY A 434 6.06 -13.25 -4.58
C GLY A 434 7.47 -12.78 -4.30
N LEU A 435 8.43 -13.63 -4.63
CA LEU A 435 9.86 -13.33 -4.53
C LEU A 435 10.51 -13.66 -5.86
N ALA A 436 11.44 -12.81 -6.27
CA ALA A 436 12.36 -13.09 -7.36
C ALA A 436 13.79 -13.13 -6.80
N GLY A 437 14.60 -13.96 -7.42
CA GLY A 437 15.93 -14.26 -6.92
C GLY A 437 16.75 -15.09 -7.88
N ASP A 438 18.01 -15.23 -7.52
CA ASP A 438 18.93 -16.10 -8.21
C ASP A 438 18.88 -17.51 -7.60
N GLU A 439 19.53 -18.45 -8.29
CA GLU A 439 19.74 -19.79 -7.75
C GLU A 439 20.42 -19.73 -6.37
N PRO A 440 20.07 -20.64 -5.46
CA PRO A 440 20.62 -20.63 -4.11
C PRO A 440 22.14 -20.81 -4.14
N GLN A 441 22.87 -19.85 -3.58
CA GLN A 441 24.34 -19.90 -3.54
C GLN A 441 24.87 -20.86 -2.49
N GLU A 442 24.09 -21.13 -1.44
CA GLU A 442 24.52 -21.90 -0.27
C GLU A 442 23.43 -22.93 0.09
N SER A 443 23.84 -24.14 0.44
CA SER A 443 22.93 -25.15 0.98
C SER A 443 22.65 -24.82 2.44
N LEU A 444 21.37 -24.68 2.78
CA LEU A 444 20.93 -24.41 4.14
C LEU A 444 20.21 -25.64 4.72
N PRO A 445 20.27 -25.87 6.05
CA PRO A 445 19.50 -26.92 6.71
C PRO A 445 18.00 -26.81 6.43
N ALA A 446 17.26 -27.91 6.54
CA ALA A 446 15.80 -27.90 6.33
C ALA A 446 15.12 -26.80 7.17
N ALA A 447 14.31 -25.97 6.51
CA ALA A 447 13.59 -24.89 7.17
C ALA A 447 12.62 -25.45 8.21
N ARG A 448 12.58 -24.85 9.39
CA ARG A 448 11.61 -25.18 10.43
C ARG A 448 10.91 -23.90 10.84
N PHE A 449 9.63 -23.81 10.51
CA PHE A 449 8.78 -22.82 11.15
C PHE A 449 8.62 -23.25 12.61
N PRO A 450 8.84 -22.36 13.59
CA PRO A 450 8.60 -22.70 14.98
C PRO A 450 7.12 -23.05 15.16
N ILE A 451 6.85 -24.06 15.98
CA ILE A 451 5.50 -24.40 16.42
C ILE A 451 5.34 -23.76 17.79
N ILE A 452 4.57 -22.68 17.85
CA ILE A 452 4.10 -22.09 19.10
C ILE A 452 2.59 -22.36 19.17
N SER A 453 2.16 -23.06 20.22
CA SER A 453 0.75 -23.38 20.45
C SER A 453 -0.01 -22.12 20.86
N ILE A 454 -0.93 -21.66 20.03
CA ILE A 454 -1.90 -20.60 20.34
C ILE A 454 -3.29 -21.26 20.44
N SER A 455 -4.11 -20.86 21.40
CA SER A 455 -5.47 -21.42 21.53
C SER A 455 -6.35 -21.02 20.34
N SER A 456 -7.31 -21.88 19.99
CA SER A 456 -8.25 -21.62 18.88
C SER A 456 -9.04 -20.32 19.07
N ASP A 457 -9.34 -19.93 20.31
CA ASP A 457 -10.03 -18.66 20.61
C ASP A 457 -9.14 -17.45 20.34
N GLN A 458 -7.86 -17.51 20.74
CA GLN A 458 -6.90 -16.45 20.41
C GLN A 458 -6.69 -16.33 18.89
N LEU A 459 -6.77 -17.44 18.15
CA LEU A 459 -6.72 -17.42 16.68
C LEU A 459 -8.03 -16.86 16.07
N ALA A 460 -9.19 -17.25 16.59
CA ALA A 460 -10.50 -16.85 16.07
C ALA A 460 -10.78 -15.35 16.26
N TYR A 461 -10.30 -14.75 17.36
CA TYR A 461 -10.45 -13.32 17.66
C TYR A 461 -9.25 -12.47 17.22
N GLY A 462 -8.40 -13.00 16.33
CA GLY A 462 -7.36 -12.22 15.65
C GLY A 462 -6.10 -12.02 16.48
N GLY A 463 -5.50 -13.12 16.96
CA GLY A 463 -4.25 -13.14 17.72
C GLY A 463 -3.18 -12.25 17.10
N ASN A 464 -2.98 -11.07 17.70
CA ASN A 464 -2.02 -10.04 17.26
C ASN A 464 -0.61 -10.26 17.80
N ALA A 465 -0.47 -11.29 18.62
CA ALA A 465 0.70 -11.63 19.39
C ALA A 465 1.85 -12.15 18.52
N ILE A 466 2.95 -11.40 18.50
CA ILE A 466 4.21 -11.87 17.92
C ILE A 466 5.18 -12.15 19.05
N THR A 467 5.60 -13.42 19.14
CA THR A 467 6.53 -13.89 20.16
C THR A 467 7.92 -14.05 19.56
N VAL A 468 8.91 -13.44 20.20
CA VAL A 468 10.32 -13.54 19.81
C VAL A 468 11.16 -13.94 21.02
N ASP A 469 11.93 -15.01 20.86
CA ASP A 469 12.98 -15.42 21.79
C ASP A 469 14.33 -14.92 21.26
N ILE A 470 15.07 -14.17 22.08
CA ILE A 470 16.33 -13.54 21.68
C ILE A 470 17.38 -13.71 22.77
N SER A 471 18.60 -14.12 22.39
CA SER A 471 19.71 -14.21 23.34
C SER A 471 20.28 -12.81 23.61
N LEU A 472 20.42 -12.45 24.88
CA LEU A 472 21.12 -11.22 25.27
C LEU A 472 22.64 -11.42 25.24
N LYS A 473 23.10 -12.67 25.25
CA LYS A 473 24.51 -13.02 25.38
C LYS A 473 25.33 -12.48 24.21
N GLY A 474 26.40 -11.75 24.54
CA GLY A 474 27.34 -11.19 23.56
C GLY A 474 26.80 -9.97 22.80
N ALA A 475 25.67 -9.39 23.23
CA ALA A 475 25.23 -8.11 22.69
C ALA A 475 26.20 -7.00 23.10
N VAL A 476 26.68 -6.24 22.12
CA VAL A 476 27.60 -5.11 22.31
C VAL A 476 26.89 -3.77 22.33
N ARG A 477 25.62 -3.73 21.91
CA ARG A 477 24.77 -2.54 21.92
C ARG A 477 23.29 -2.95 21.97
N ILE A 478 22.49 -2.16 22.69
CA ILE A 478 21.04 -2.24 22.72
C ILE A 478 20.41 -0.88 22.45
N ASP A 479 19.44 -0.84 21.54
CA ASP A 479 18.62 0.32 21.21
C ASP A 479 17.18 0.05 21.70
N ILE A 480 16.71 0.82 22.69
CA ILE A 480 15.41 0.63 23.35
C ILE A 480 14.40 1.62 22.79
N PHE A 481 13.34 1.13 22.17
CA PHE A 481 12.24 1.91 21.59
C PHE A 481 11.13 2.11 22.62
N ARG A 482 10.73 3.38 22.80
CA ARG A 482 9.70 3.76 23.78
C ARG A 482 8.52 4.44 23.11
N HIS A 483 7.34 4.25 23.68
CA HIS A 483 6.16 5.02 23.31
C HIS A 483 6.39 6.51 23.63
N SER A 484 6.18 7.40 22.68
CA SER A 484 6.47 8.83 22.83
C SER A 484 5.71 9.50 23.99
N TYR A 485 4.43 9.16 24.16
CA TYR A 485 3.58 9.74 25.20
C TYR A 485 3.74 9.12 26.59
N THR A 486 3.79 7.78 26.70
CA THR A 486 3.81 7.09 28.00
C THR A 486 5.22 6.73 28.47
N GLY A 487 6.21 6.73 27.58
CA GLY A 487 7.57 6.29 27.89
C GLY A 487 7.74 4.77 28.05
N HIS A 488 6.65 4.01 27.90
CA HIS A 488 6.64 2.55 28.02
C HIS A 488 7.43 1.88 26.89
N LEU A 489 7.99 0.70 27.17
CA LEU A 489 8.69 -0.15 26.21
C LEU A 489 7.75 -0.53 25.06
N ARG A 490 8.21 -0.31 23.82
CA ARG A 490 7.61 -0.89 22.62
C ARG A 490 8.44 -2.05 22.07
N GLY A 491 9.76 -1.98 22.18
CA GLY A 491 10.66 -3.03 21.70
C GLY A 491 12.12 -2.64 21.86
N PHE A 492 13.02 -3.52 21.48
CA PHE A 492 14.45 -3.25 21.47
C PHE A 492 15.18 -3.98 20.34
N LEU A 493 16.30 -3.40 19.91
CA LEU A 493 17.22 -3.97 18.93
C LEU A 493 18.56 -4.25 19.60
N LEU A 494 19.11 -5.44 19.38
CA LEU A 494 20.44 -5.85 19.82
C LEU A 494 21.38 -5.91 18.63
N GLU A 495 22.61 -5.45 18.84
CA GLU A 495 23.75 -5.64 17.93
C GLU A 495 24.81 -6.48 18.64
N TYR A 496 25.37 -7.45 17.93
CA TYR A 496 26.38 -8.38 18.44
C TYR A 496 27.74 -8.07 17.82
N GLU A 497 28.82 -8.60 18.44
CA GLU A 497 30.20 -8.32 18.02
C GLU A 497 30.50 -8.71 16.56
N ASN A 498 29.82 -9.72 16.03
CA ASN A 498 29.94 -10.13 14.63
C ASN A 498 29.18 -9.22 13.65
N GLY A 499 28.58 -8.12 14.12
CA GLY A 499 27.75 -7.21 13.33
C GLY A 499 26.33 -7.70 13.05
N SER A 500 25.96 -8.89 13.51
CA SER A 500 24.57 -9.35 13.41
C SER A 500 23.66 -8.50 14.29
N GLN A 501 22.41 -8.38 13.90
CA GLN A 501 21.40 -7.64 14.65
C GLN A 501 20.14 -8.47 14.80
N ARG A 502 19.46 -8.31 15.94
CA ARG A 502 18.16 -8.94 16.21
C ARG A 502 17.24 -7.97 16.95
N THR A 503 15.95 -8.13 16.77
CA THR A 503 14.92 -7.23 17.30
C THR A 503 13.86 -8.02 18.03
N ALA A 504 13.24 -7.39 19.03
CA ALA A 504 12.11 -7.95 19.76
C ALA A 504 11.09 -6.85 20.09
N GLY A 505 9.80 -7.16 19.97
CA GLY A 505 8.71 -6.19 20.12
C GLY A 505 8.52 -5.27 18.90
N GLN A 506 7.78 -4.18 19.10
CA GLN A 506 7.46 -3.18 18.07
C GLN A 506 8.57 -2.12 17.92
N CYS A 507 9.63 -2.44 17.19
CA CYS A 507 10.71 -1.50 16.90
C CYS A 507 10.35 -0.57 15.72
N ARG A 508 9.71 0.59 15.99
CA ARG A 508 9.32 1.56 14.93
C ARG A 508 10.47 2.51 14.59
N VAL A 509 11.40 2.04 13.77
CA VAL A 509 12.61 2.77 13.36
C VAL A 509 12.28 4.13 12.74
N GLY A 510 12.90 5.19 13.28
CA GLY A 510 12.70 6.57 12.85
C GLY A 510 11.32 7.17 13.22
N VAL A 511 10.58 6.52 14.11
CA VAL A 511 9.28 6.99 14.61
C VAL A 511 9.29 7.14 16.13
N ASP A 512 9.59 6.05 16.84
CA ASP A 512 9.60 6.04 18.30
C ASP A 512 10.92 6.61 18.86
N PRO A 513 10.89 7.32 20.00
CA PRO A 513 12.09 7.68 20.74
C PRO A 513 12.96 6.46 21.09
N VAL A 514 14.28 6.59 20.93
CA VAL A 514 15.25 5.52 21.16
C VAL A 514 16.26 5.91 22.23
N THR A 515 16.49 5.01 23.19
CA THR A 515 17.62 5.09 24.14
C THR A 515 18.67 4.07 23.76
N VAL A 516 19.93 4.49 23.61
CA VAL A 516 21.04 3.61 23.21
C VAL A 516 21.92 3.31 24.42
N CYS A 517 22.27 2.04 24.61
CA CYS A 517 23.25 1.60 25.60
C CYS A 517 24.34 0.76 24.93
N HIS A 518 25.58 1.19 25.07
CA HIS A 518 26.76 0.48 24.57
C HIS A 518 27.36 -0.40 25.65
N LYS A 519 27.86 -1.58 25.25
CA LYS A 519 28.43 -2.61 26.14
C LYS A 519 27.56 -2.83 27.39
N PRO A 520 26.31 -3.26 27.19
CA PRO A 520 25.37 -3.35 28.29
C PRO A 520 25.74 -4.50 29.23
N VAL A 521 25.72 -4.24 30.54
CA VAL A 521 26.06 -5.23 31.58
C VAL A 521 24.85 -5.72 32.37
N SER A 522 23.79 -4.90 32.44
CA SER A 522 22.57 -5.23 33.16
C SER A 522 21.33 -4.96 32.31
N PHE A 523 20.39 -5.91 32.34
CA PHE A 523 19.10 -5.83 31.68
C PHE A 523 18.01 -5.78 32.76
N CYS A 524 17.47 -4.58 33.00
CA CYS A 524 16.52 -4.34 34.09
C CYS A 524 15.18 -3.88 33.53
N TYR A 525 14.11 -4.59 33.89
CA TYR A 525 12.75 -4.22 33.50
C TYR A 525 11.79 -4.23 34.67
N ARG A 526 10.67 -3.53 34.55
CA ARG A 526 9.56 -3.57 35.51
C ARG A 526 8.22 -3.51 34.81
N LYS A 527 7.21 -4.10 35.44
CA LYS A 527 5.81 -3.98 35.04
C LYS A 527 5.23 -2.69 35.62
N ILE A 528 4.50 -1.94 34.81
CA ILE A 528 3.77 -0.73 35.23
C ILE A 528 2.28 -1.04 35.24
N PRO A 529 1.62 -0.96 36.43
CA PRO A 529 0.17 -1.08 36.50
C PRO A 529 -0.48 0.19 35.94
N TRP A 530 -1.43 0.05 35.01
CA TRP A 530 -2.16 1.17 34.42
C TRP A 530 -3.67 1.02 34.66
N GLY A 531 -4.20 1.63 35.73
CA GLY A 531 -5.64 1.67 36.04
C GLY A 531 -6.29 0.31 36.36
N GLU A 532 -7.40 0.31 37.10
CA GLU A 532 -8.12 -0.91 37.52
C GLU A 532 -8.92 -1.60 36.39
N LEU A 533 -8.89 -1.06 35.16
CA LEU A 533 -9.74 -1.49 34.03
C LEU A 533 -8.95 -1.92 32.79
N ASP A 534 -7.62 -1.92 32.81
CA ASP A 534 -6.80 -2.23 31.64
C ASP A 534 -6.16 -3.63 31.76
N GLU A 535 -6.57 -4.56 30.89
CA GLU A 535 -5.99 -5.92 30.80
C GLU A 535 -4.56 -5.88 30.22
N HIS A 536 -4.10 -4.72 29.73
CA HIS A 536 -2.82 -4.57 29.05
C HIS A 536 -1.64 -4.32 30.00
N GLN A 537 -0.66 -5.21 29.97
CA GLN A 537 0.58 -5.07 30.75
C GLN A 537 1.57 -4.15 30.03
N ASN A 538 2.02 -3.10 30.72
CA ASN A 538 3.04 -2.17 30.22
C ASN A 538 4.36 -2.38 30.96
N TYR A 539 5.47 -2.12 30.28
CA TYR A 539 6.80 -2.32 30.83
C TYR A 539 7.69 -1.09 30.66
N GLU A 540 8.60 -0.91 31.60
CA GLU A 540 9.77 -0.06 31.42
C GLU A 540 11.02 -0.94 31.33
N LEU A 541 11.97 -0.55 30.48
CA LEU A 541 13.26 -1.22 30.31
C LEU A 541 14.39 -0.20 30.45
N VAL A 542 15.43 -0.58 31.19
CA VAL A 542 16.66 0.18 31.38
C VAL A 542 17.85 -0.79 31.27
N CYS A 543 18.94 -0.31 30.66
CA CYS A 543 20.20 -1.04 30.62
C CYS A 543 21.34 -0.14 31.06
N CYS A 544 22.29 -0.68 31.81
CA CYS A 544 23.51 0.04 32.21
C CYS A 544 24.70 -0.41 31.39
N SER A 545 25.60 0.53 31.11
CA SER A 545 26.89 0.27 30.47
C SER A 545 27.98 0.02 31.50
N GLU A 546 29.07 -0.62 31.10
CA GLU A 546 30.28 -0.84 31.94
C GLU A 546 30.84 0.46 32.54
N THR A 547 30.66 1.59 31.86
CA THR A 547 31.20 2.90 32.25
C THR A 547 30.20 3.80 32.98
N GLY A 548 28.95 3.36 33.12
CA GLY A 548 27.90 4.11 33.80
C GLY A 548 27.93 3.89 35.32
N ASP A 549 27.28 4.79 36.07
CA ASP A 549 27.03 4.56 37.49
C ASP A 549 26.36 3.20 37.70
N GLN A 550 26.84 2.42 38.68
CA GLN A 550 26.18 1.18 39.08
C GLN A 550 24.72 1.50 39.41
N HIS A 551 23.79 0.69 38.89
CA HIS A 551 22.36 0.85 39.09
C HIS A 551 21.96 0.53 40.54
N SER A 552 22.37 1.36 41.50
CA SER A 552 22.14 1.17 42.92
C SER A 552 20.83 1.83 43.34
N GLY A 553 19.84 1.00 43.71
CA GLY A 553 18.67 1.44 44.48
C GLY A 553 17.39 1.65 43.68
N HIS A 554 16.74 0.56 43.27
CA HIS A 554 15.39 0.56 42.72
C HIS A 554 14.31 0.78 43.80
N ARG A 555 14.39 1.83 44.62
CA ARG A 555 13.26 2.27 45.45
C ARG A 555 12.33 3.11 44.59
N SER A 556 11.42 2.46 43.88
CA SER A 556 10.35 3.11 43.13
C SER A 556 8.99 2.86 43.80
N PRO A 557 8.07 3.84 43.79
CA PRO A 557 6.71 3.65 44.29
C PRO A 557 5.83 2.72 43.41
N HIS A 558 6.28 2.35 42.20
CA HIS A 558 5.48 1.61 41.21
C HIS A 558 5.83 0.12 41.03
N GLY A 559 6.51 -0.51 42.01
CA GLY A 559 6.83 -1.95 41.99
C GLY A 559 8.34 -2.25 41.85
N PRO A 560 8.76 -3.50 42.14
CA PRO A 560 10.15 -3.92 42.08
C PRO A 560 10.64 -4.04 40.63
N TRP A 561 11.92 -3.77 40.43
CA TRP A 561 12.59 -4.05 39.16
C TRP A 561 13.14 -5.47 39.16
N THR A 562 13.03 -6.15 38.01
CA THR A 562 13.67 -7.43 37.72
C THR A 562 14.92 -7.15 36.90
N CYS A 563 16.09 -7.51 37.43
CA CYS A 563 17.38 -7.29 36.79
C CYS A 563 18.12 -8.61 36.56
N SER A 564 18.63 -8.77 35.35
CA SER A 564 19.45 -9.92 34.93
C SER A 564 20.76 -9.42 34.33
N ASP A 565 21.78 -10.27 34.33
CA ASP A 565 22.94 -10.05 33.47
C ASP A 565 22.57 -10.28 31.99
N PHE A 566 23.46 -9.92 31.08
CA PHE A 566 23.27 -10.21 29.65
C PHE A 566 23.54 -11.69 29.30
N GLY A 567 23.68 -12.59 30.27
CA GLY A 567 23.88 -14.04 30.04
C GLY A 567 22.60 -14.82 29.74
N VAL A 568 21.44 -14.16 29.80
CA VAL A 568 20.10 -14.77 29.68
C VAL A 568 19.48 -14.63 28.28
N TYR A 569 18.30 -15.20 28.11
CA TYR A 569 17.42 -14.98 26.97
C TYR A 569 16.28 -14.04 27.38
N ALA A 570 15.80 -13.24 26.44
CA ALA A 570 14.58 -12.47 26.58
C ALA A 570 13.50 -13.07 25.68
N LYS A 571 12.30 -13.22 26.23
CA LYS A 571 11.08 -13.55 25.51
C LYS A 571 10.20 -12.33 25.48
N VAL A 572 9.86 -11.88 24.28
CA VAL A 572 9.01 -10.72 24.06
C VAL A 572 7.76 -11.14 23.33
N TRP A 573 6.63 -10.69 23.83
CA TRP A 573 5.33 -10.83 23.20
C TRP A 573 4.77 -9.44 22.94
N CYS A 574 4.28 -9.16 21.73
CA CYS A 574 3.67 -7.87 21.45
C CYS A 574 2.43 -7.98 20.57
N ASN A 575 1.44 -7.13 20.84
CA ASN A 575 0.30 -6.86 19.97
C ASN A 575 0.24 -5.36 19.65
N ASP A 576 -0.89 -4.85 19.17
CA ASP A 576 -1.06 -3.44 18.80
C ASP A 576 -1.03 -2.49 20.01
N ALA A 577 -1.47 -2.97 21.17
CA ALA A 577 -1.61 -2.20 22.41
C ALA A 577 -0.42 -2.35 23.37
N SER A 578 0.10 -3.56 23.56
CA SER A 578 1.08 -3.91 24.61
C SER A 578 2.30 -4.65 24.10
N THR A 579 3.35 -4.62 24.92
CA THR A 579 4.59 -5.39 24.74
C THR A 579 4.99 -5.96 26.09
N GLU A 580 4.91 -7.27 26.21
CA GLU A 580 5.29 -8.03 27.40
C GLU A 580 6.69 -8.59 27.27
N LEU A 581 7.42 -8.61 28.38
CA LEU A 581 8.83 -8.95 28.43
C LEU A 581 9.13 -9.83 29.65
N TYR A 582 9.85 -10.92 29.40
CA TYR A 582 10.32 -11.84 30.44
C TYR A 582 11.75 -12.32 30.11
N THR A 583 12.60 -12.54 31.12
CA THR A 583 13.95 -13.11 30.93
C THR A 583 14.08 -14.50 31.54
N TYR A 584 14.83 -15.40 30.90
CA TYR A 584 15.00 -16.79 31.36
C TYR A 584 16.36 -17.38 30.96
N THR A 585 16.77 -18.48 31.61
CA THR A 585 17.98 -19.25 31.27
C THR A 585 17.61 -20.62 30.71
N PRO A 586 18.18 -21.12 29.60
CA PRO A 586 17.72 -22.34 28.92
C PRO A 586 17.76 -23.65 29.73
N ASN A 587 18.45 -23.67 30.87
CA ASN A 587 18.53 -24.85 31.74
C ASN A 587 17.30 -25.01 32.66
N SER A 588 16.34 -24.07 32.65
CA SER A 588 15.05 -24.26 33.30
C SER A 588 14.13 -25.07 32.39
N GLN A 589 13.86 -26.32 32.77
CA GLN A 589 12.79 -27.17 32.25
C GLN A 589 11.39 -26.59 32.58
N GLU A 590 11.13 -25.34 32.22
CA GLU A 590 9.80 -24.74 32.31
C GLU A 590 9.38 -24.28 30.94
N PHE A 591 8.82 -25.22 30.18
CA PHE A 591 8.03 -24.92 29.01
C PHE A 591 6.62 -25.47 29.20
N ILE A 592 5.66 -24.54 29.09
CA ILE A 592 4.26 -24.69 28.68
C ILE A 592 3.29 -25.10 29.79
N THR A 593 2.86 -24.09 30.56
CA THR A 593 1.44 -23.87 30.86
C THR A 593 1.20 -22.37 30.87
N ILE A 594 0.44 -21.87 29.90
CA ILE A 594 -0.30 -20.63 30.10
C ILE A 594 -1.40 -21.04 31.06
N ASP A 595 -1.45 -20.41 32.24
CA ASP A 595 -2.52 -20.60 33.21
C ASP A 595 -3.88 -20.34 32.54
N ASP A 596 -4.65 -21.41 32.35
CA ASP A 596 -6.10 -21.32 32.28
C ASP A 596 -6.58 -20.82 33.66
N SER A 597 -6.82 -19.51 33.77
CA SER A 597 -7.48 -18.93 34.95
C SER A 597 -8.87 -18.42 34.55
N THR A 598 -9.85 -19.28 34.83
CA THR A 598 -11.26 -19.05 35.21
C THR A 598 -12.12 -18.03 34.48
#